data_AF-A0AA96M5J2-F1
#
_entry.id   AF-A0AA96M5J2-F1
#
_cell.length_a   1.000
_cell.length_b   1.000
_cell.length_c   1.000
_cell.angle_alpha   90.00
_cell.angle_beta   90.00
_cell.angle_gamma   90.00
#
_symmetry.space_group_name_H-M   'P 1'
#
loop_
_entity.id
_entity.type
_entity.pdbx_description
1 polymer ?
#
loop_
_entity_poly.entity_id
_entity_poly.type
_entity_poly.pdbx_seq_one_letter_code
_entity_poly.pdbx_strand_id
1 'polypeptide(L)'
;MKYAIVLLLCALTVPAIASSTDWPSALNGITSGDAHWIEQAPTLAATADVKQAQQLEDALAAALTTNTNATLKALRILDAGKWPHMVGSDIVCTPPLEKSPAEIDAFHQRTRQALLETVDGAQCLWILEATMEELKAEKARQAK
;
A
#
# COMPACT_ATOMS: atom_id res chain seq x y z
N MET A 1 -21.40 36.61 55.57
CA MET A 1 -20.59 37.08 54.42
C MET A 1 -20.04 35.82 53.74
N LYS A 2 -20.61 35.32 52.62
CA LYS A 2 -20.31 35.67 51.21
C LYS A 2 -18.83 35.37 50.88
N TYR A 3 -18.39 34.42 50.04
CA TYR A 3 -19.00 33.57 49.00
C TYR A 3 -18.11 32.34 48.76
N ALA A 4 -18.68 31.16 48.51
CA ALA A 4 -17.94 30.02 47.97
C ALA A 4 -17.89 30.13 46.44
N ILE A 5 -16.69 30.30 45.89
CA ILE A 5 -16.45 30.41 44.44
C ILE A 5 -16.40 28.98 43.88
N VAL A 6 -17.47 28.56 43.21
CA VAL A 6 -17.52 27.35 42.41
C VAL A 6 -16.86 27.64 41.06
N LEU A 7 -15.64 27.13 40.86
CA LEU A 7 -14.98 27.14 39.55
C LEU A 7 -15.65 26.09 38.66
N LEU A 8 -16.61 26.55 37.85
CA LEU A 8 -17.24 25.75 36.80
C LEU A 8 -16.26 25.66 35.61
N LEU A 9 -15.49 24.57 35.55
CA LEU A 9 -14.68 24.21 34.39
C LEU A 9 -15.61 23.73 33.26
N CYS A 10 -15.99 24.64 32.36
CA CYS A 10 -16.57 24.26 31.08
C CYS A 10 -15.49 23.56 30.24
N ALA A 11 -15.44 22.24 30.30
CA ALA A 11 -14.73 21.44 29.31
C ALA A 11 -15.45 21.60 27.97
N LEU A 12 -14.92 22.46 27.10
CA LEU A 12 -15.27 22.48 25.69
C LEU A 12 -14.73 21.20 25.06
N THR A 13 -15.52 20.13 25.10
CA THR A 13 -15.26 18.94 24.28
C THR A 13 -15.57 19.32 22.85
N VAL A 14 -14.56 19.80 22.12
CA VAL A 14 -14.64 19.88 20.66
C VAL A 14 -14.87 18.44 20.18
N PRO A 15 -15.97 18.11 19.49
CA PRO A 15 -16.10 16.80 18.88
C PRO A 15 -14.93 16.68 17.90
N ALA A 16 -14.10 15.65 18.07
CA ALA A 16 -13.17 15.26 17.03
C ALA A 16 -14.00 14.82 15.83
N ILE A 17 -14.26 15.74 14.90
CA ILE A 17 -14.85 15.40 13.62
C ILE A 17 -13.75 14.63 12.90
N ALA A 18 -13.80 13.30 12.97
CA ALA A 18 -12.98 12.46 12.12
C ALA A 18 -13.34 12.82 10.67
N SER A 19 -12.49 13.60 10.01
CA SER A 19 -12.63 13.84 8.58
C SER A 19 -12.59 12.48 7.90
N SER A 20 -13.69 12.08 7.26
CA SER A 20 -13.72 10.85 6.47
C SER A 20 -12.64 10.91 5.40
N THR A 21 -11.78 9.91 5.35
CA THR A 21 -10.76 9.77 4.31
C THR A 21 -11.41 9.78 2.93
N ASP A 22 -10.98 10.69 2.05
CA ASP A 22 -11.35 10.67 0.64
C ASP A 22 -10.54 9.60 -0.10
N TRP A 23 -11.01 8.36 -0.01
CA TRP A 23 -10.35 7.18 -0.57
C TRP A 23 -10.09 7.28 -2.08
N PRO A 24 -11.04 7.70 -2.94
CA PRO A 24 -10.76 7.88 -4.37
C PRO A 24 -9.57 8.79 -4.65
N SER A 25 -9.50 9.95 -3.98
CA SER A 25 -8.38 10.90 -4.15
C SER A 25 -7.05 10.31 -3.65
N ALA A 26 -7.07 9.65 -2.50
CA ALA A 26 -5.89 9.01 -1.93
C ALA A 26 -5.33 7.92 -2.86
N LEU A 27 -6.19 7.00 -3.30
CA LEU A 27 -5.80 5.88 -4.17
C LEU A 27 -5.30 6.36 -5.54
N ASN A 28 -5.93 7.39 -6.11
CA ASN A 28 -5.46 7.99 -7.36
C ASN A 28 -4.09 8.68 -7.18
N GLY A 29 -3.90 9.39 -6.06
CA GLY A 29 -2.62 10.00 -5.70
C GLY A 29 -1.49 8.96 -5.64
N ILE A 30 -1.72 7.86 -4.91
CA ILE A 30 -0.76 6.75 -4.80
C ILE A 30 -0.47 6.15 -6.17
N THR A 31 -1.50 5.78 -6.92
CA THR A 31 -1.35 5.17 -8.26
C THR A 31 -0.53 6.08 -9.21
N SER A 32 -0.75 7.39 -9.14
CA SER A 32 -0.03 8.37 -9.96
C SER A 32 1.44 8.58 -9.56
N GLY A 33 1.88 8.02 -8.43
CA GLY A 33 3.25 8.18 -7.93
C GLY A 33 3.45 9.42 -7.05
N ASP A 34 2.37 10.07 -6.58
CA ASP A 34 2.48 11.24 -5.70
C ASP A 34 3.09 10.83 -4.35
N ALA A 35 4.29 11.34 -4.07
CA ALA A 35 5.04 10.97 -2.87
C ALA A 35 4.30 11.34 -1.59
N HIS A 36 3.56 12.46 -1.55
CA HIS A 36 2.79 12.84 -0.37
C HIS A 36 1.70 11.82 -0.08
N TRP A 37 0.98 11.36 -1.10
CA TRP A 37 -0.05 10.33 -0.94
C TRP A 37 0.54 8.97 -0.59
N ILE A 38 1.66 8.57 -1.20
CA ILE A 38 2.35 7.31 -0.88
C ILE A 38 2.82 7.29 0.58
N GLU A 39 3.34 8.41 1.09
CA GLU A 39 3.78 8.51 2.49
C GLU A 39 2.62 8.35 3.50
N GLN A 40 1.38 8.55 3.08
CA GLN A 40 0.19 8.33 3.93
C GLN A 40 -0.29 6.88 3.94
N ALA A 41 0.30 5.97 3.15
CA ALA A 41 -0.15 4.58 3.07
C ALA A 41 -0.28 3.89 4.45
N PRO A 42 0.63 4.07 5.43
CA PRO A 42 0.44 3.50 6.77
C PRO A 42 -0.79 4.06 7.52
N THR A 43 -1.06 5.37 7.39
CA THR A 43 -2.26 6.00 7.99
C THR A 43 -3.54 5.46 7.35
N LEU A 44 -3.52 5.28 6.03
CA LEU A 44 -4.63 4.67 5.29
C LEU A 44 -4.84 3.22 5.73
N ALA A 45 -3.77 2.42 5.78
CA ALA A 45 -3.81 1.01 6.18
C ALA A 45 -4.38 0.81 7.60
N ALA A 46 -4.14 1.74 8.52
CA ALA A 46 -4.67 1.70 9.88
C ALA A 46 -6.20 1.80 9.97
N THR A 47 -6.84 2.41 8.97
CA THR A 47 -8.28 2.72 8.96
C THR A 47 -9.05 2.06 7.82
N ALA A 48 -8.34 1.40 6.90
CA ALA A 48 -8.91 0.70 5.78
C ALA A 48 -9.84 -0.42 6.24
N ASP A 49 -11.01 -0.53 5.60
CA ASP A 49 -11.77 -1.78 5.55
C ASP A 49 -11.10 -2.79 4.59
N VAL A 50 -11.66 -4.01 4.49
CA VAL A 50 -11.12 -5.08 3.63
C VAL A 50 -10.98 -4.65 2.17
N LYS A 51 -11.98 -3.93 1.64
CA LYS A 51 -11.97 -3.49 0.24
C LYS A 51 -10.94 -2.38 0.04
N GLN A 52 -10.90 -1.43 0.96
CA GLN A 52 -9.96 -0.32 0.93
C GLN A 52 -8.51 -0.79 1.06
N ALA A 53 -8.24 -1.82 1.87
CA ALA A 53 -6.92 -2.41 2.01
C ALA A 53 -6.44 -3.05 0.71
N GLN A 54 -7.30 -3.85 0.05
CA GLN A 54 -6.98 -4.42 -1.27
C GLN A 54 -6.71 -3.31 -2.30
N GLN A 55 -7.56 -2.28 -2.34
CA GLN A 55 -7.37 -1.17 -3.28
C GLN A 55 -6.09 -0.37 -3.00
N LEU A 56 -5.71 -0.25 -1.72
CA LEU A 56 -4.45 0.38 -1.31
C LEU A 56 -3.24 -0.46 -1.77
N GLU A 57 -3.30 -1.78 -1.64
CA GLU A 57 -2.27 -2.69 -2.14
C GLU A 57 -2.15 -2.60 -3.68
N ASP A 58 -3.27 -2.60 -4.39
CA ASP A 58 -3.30 -2.42 -5.86
C ASP A 58 -2.69 -1.07 -6.27
N ALA A 59 -3.02 0.01 -5.55
CA ALA A 59 -2.48 1.34 -5.82
C ALA A 59 -0.97 1.41 -5.58
N LEU A 60 -0.47 0.79 -4.51
CA LEU A 60 0.95 0.70 -4.22
C LEU A 60 1.69 -0.18 -5.24
N ALA A 61 1.07 -1.25 -5.73
CA ALA A 61 1.64 -2.10 -6.76
C ALA A 61 1.85 -1.32 -8.06
N ALA A 62 0.90 -0.46 -8.44
CA ALA A 62 1.09 0.48 -9.54
C ALA A 62 2.22 1.48 -9.26
N ALA A 63 2.27 1.99 -8.02
CA ALA A 63 3.26 2.98 -7.58
C ALA A 63 4.71 2.48 -7.61
N LEU A 64 4.94 1.15 -7.60
CA LEU A 64 6.28 0.56 -7.78
C LEU A 64 6.96 1.01 -9.08
N THR A 65 6.19 1.35 -10.12
CA THR A 65 6.72 1.79 -11.42
C THR A 65 6.64 3.30 -11.65
N THR A 66 5.75 4.02 -10.95
CA THR A 66 5.61 5.48 -11.09
C THR A 66 6.44 6.26 -10.07
N ASN A 67 6.67 5.68 -8.88
CA ASN A 67 7.56 6.24 -7.85
C ASN A 67 8.12 5.14 -6.93
N THR A 68 9.09 4.39 -7.44
CA THR A 68 9.66 3.21 -6.79
C THR A 68 10.22 3.50 -5.39
N ASN A 69 11.03 4.55 -5.24
CA ASN A 69 11.69 4.84 -3.97
C ASN A 69 10.71 5.22 -2.86
N ALA A 70 9.69 6.06 -3.16
CA ALA A 70 8.67 6.40 -2.18
C ALA A 70 7.85 5.17 -1.79
N THR A 71 7.50 4.33 -2.77
CA THR A 71 6.72 3.11 -2.56
C THR A 71 7.47 2.11 -1.68
N LEU A 72 8.74 1.82 -1.98
CA LEU A 72 9.58 0.93 -1.17
C LEU A 72 9.77 1.44 0.27
N LYS A 73 9.90 2.77 0.44
CA LYS A 73 9.95 3.39 1.77
C LYS A 73 8.64 3.19 2.54
N ALA A 74 7.48 3.36 1.89
CA ALA A 74 6.18 3.12 2.50
C ALA A 74 5.99 1.63 2.86
N LEU A 75 6.36 0.73 1.95
CA LEU A 75 6.30 -0.72 2.17
C LEU A 75 7.14 -1.16 3.37
N ARG A 76 8.34 -0.61 3.56
CA ARG A 76 9.15 -0.90 4.76
C ARG A 76 8.43 -0.56 6.07
N ILE A 77 7.64 0.52 6.09
CA ILE A 77 6.85 0.90 7.27
C ILE A 77 5.67 -0.04 7.44
N LEU A 78 5.02 -0.41 6.33
CA LEU A 78 3.89 -1.33 6.34
C LEU A 78 4.32 -2.72 6.81
N ASP A 79 5.42 -3.28 6.30
CA ASP A 79 5.93 -4.59 6.65
C ASP A 79 6.40 -4.68 8.11
N ALA A 80 6.87 -3.56 8.68
CA ALA A 80 7.23 -3.47 10.10
C ALA A 80 6.01 -3.31 11.03
N GLY A 81 4.85 -2.97 10.46
CA GLY A 81 3.60 -2.71 11.17
C GLY A 81 2.71 -3.94 11.30
N LYS A 82 1.53 -3.73 11.92
CA LYS A 82 0.42 -4.67 11.89
C LYS A 82 -0.84 -3.90 11.55
N TRP A 83 -1.49 -4.28 10.46
CA TRP A 83 -2.66 -3.59 9.93
C TRP A 83 -3.87 -4.52 9.97
N PRO A 84 -5.10 -4.01 10.18
CA PRO A 84 -6.28 -4.87 10.30
C PRO A 84 -6.52 -5.78 9.08
N HIS A 85 -6.27 -5.25 7.87
CA HIS A 85 -6.66 -5.90 6.61
C HIS A 85 -5.59 -5.82 5.51
N MET A 86 -4.39 -5.33 5.81
CA MET A 86 -3.32 -5.15 4.83
C MET A 86 -2.10 -6.00 5.20
N VAL A 87 -1.45 -6.57 4.18
CA VAL A 87 -0.31 -7.48 4.33
C VAL A 87 1.01 -6.75 4.05
N GLY A 88 1.05 -5.90 3.01
CA GLY A 88 2.27 -5.18 2.62
C GLY A 88 2.98 -5.82 1.42
N SER A 89 4.31 -5.92 1.46
CA SER A 89 5.12 -6.31 0.29
C SER A 89 4.76 -7.66 -0.30
N ASP A 90 4.30 -8.63 0.51
CA ASP A 90 3.91 -9.97 0.02
C ASP A 90 2.74 -9.92 -0.97
N ILE A 91 1.88 -8.90 -0.88
CA ILE A 91 0.81 -8.66 -1.88
C ILE A 91 1.27 -7.63 -2.92
N VAL A 92 1.81 -6.50 -2.48
CA VAL A 92 2.15 -5.37 -3.37
C VAL A 92 3.21 -5.74 -4.41
N CYS A 93 4.17 -6.61 -4.07
CA CYS A 93 5.27 -6.98 -4.95
C CYS A 93 5.02 -8.28 -5.73
N THR A 94 3.83 -8.86 -5.60
CA THR A 94 3.35 -10.00 -6.38
C THR A 94 2.71 -9.51 -7.69
N PRO A 95 2.98 -10.14 -8.86
CA PRO A 95 2.28 -9.81 -10.10
C PRO A 95 0.75 -9.95 -9.96
N PRO A 96 -0.04 -9.16 -10.70
CA PRO A 96 -1.50 -9.22 -10.62
C PRO A 96 -2.03 -10.47 -11.36
N LEU A 97 -2.02 -11.62 -10.68
CA LEU A 97 -2.27 -12.96 -11.24
C LEU A 97 -3.70 -13.14 -11.79
N GLU A 98 -4.63 -12.25 -11.42
CA GLU A 98 -5.99 -12.20 -11.93
C GLU A 98 -6.11 -11.56 -13.33
N LYS A 99 -5.03 -10.96 -13.84
CA LYS A 99 -4.97 -10.32 -15.16
C LYS A 99 -4.60 -11.29 -16.27
N SER A 100 -4.68 -10.82 -17.52
CA SER A 100 -4.24 -11.62 -18.67
C SER A 100 -2.73 -11.88 -18.61
N PRO A 101 -2.23 -12.97 -19.23
CA PRO A 101 -0.79 -13.26 -19.29
C PRO A 101 0.05 -12.09 -19.82
N ALA A 102 -0.46 -11.35 -20.82
CA ALA A 102 0.24 -10.20 -21.38
C ALA A 102 0.34 -9.03 -20.39
N GLU A 103 -0.69 -8.81 -19.57
CA GLU A 103 -0.67 -7.79 -18.52
C GLU A 103 0.28 -8.17 -17.38
N ILE A 104 0.31 -9.45 -16.99
CA ILE A 104 1.25 -9.99 -16.00
C ILE A 104 2.69 -9.80 -16.48
N ASP A 105 2.99 -10.18 -17.72
CA ASP A 105 4.34 -10.03 -18.28
C ASP A 105 4.74 -8.56 -18.39
N ALA A 106 3.84 -7.67 -18.80
CA ALA A 106 4.10 -6.23 -18.88
C ALA A 106 4.34 -5.60 -17.50
N PHE A 107 3.58 -6.02 -16.48
CA PHE A 107 3.82 -5.61 -15.10
C PHE A 107 5.20 -6.09 -14.65
N HIS A 108 5.49 -7.39 -14.80
CA HIS A 108 6.76 -8.00 -14.42
C HIS A 108 7.95 -7.23 -15.00
N GLN A 109 7.99 -7.00 -16.32
CA GLN A 109 9.13 -6.34 -16.96
C GLN A 109 9.37 -4.92 -16.44
N ARG A 110 8.30 -4.10 -16.33
CA ARG A 110 8.43 -2.71 -15.86
C ARG A 110 8.83 -2.64 -14.39
N THR A 111 8.17 -3.42 -13.55
CA THR A 111 8.42 -3.46 -12.10
C THR A 111 9.83 -3.99 -11.83
N ARG A 112 10.25 -5.06 -12.52
CA ARG A 112 11.61 -5.61 -12.43
C ARG A 112 12.68 -4.57 -12.76
N GLN A 113 12.51 -3.83 -13.86
CA GLN A 113 13.46 -2.78 -14.23
C GLN A 113 13.56 -1.72 -13.12
N ALA A 114 12.42 -1.19 -12.66
CA ALA A 114 12.39 -0.16 -11.63
C ALA A 114 13.03 -0.62 -10.32
N LEU A 115 12.78 -1.87 -9.91
CA LEU A 115 13.35 -2.44 -8.68
C LEU A 115 14.87 -2.67 -8.78
N LEU A 116 15.41 -2.94 -9.97
CA LEU A 116 16.85 -3.11 -10.18
C LEU A 116 17.63 -1.79 -10.13
N GLU A 117 16.96 -0.64 -10.26
CA GLU A 117 17.58 0.69 -10.22
C GLU A 117 17.87 1.17 -8.79
N THR A 118 17.43 0.43 -7.76
CA THR A 118 17.57 0.82 -6.35
C THR A 118 17.94 -0.37 -5.47
N VAL A 119 18.84 -0.16 -4.51
CA VAL A 119 19.26 -1.19 -3.55
C VAL A 119 18.12 -1.65 -2.64
N ASP A 120 17.15 -0.77 -2.41
CA ASP A 120 15.97 -1.05 -1.58
C ASP A 120 14.97 -1.99 -2.28
N GLY A 121 15.13 -2.22 -3.59
CA GLY A 121 14.22 -3.03 -4.39
C GLY A 121 14.40 -4.54 -4.21
N ALA A 122 15.46 -4.98 -3.54
CA ALA A 122 15.86 -6.39 -3.49
C ALA A 122 14.77 -7.34 -2.96
N GLN A 123 14.04 -6.95 -1.91
CA GLN A 123 12.97 -7.79 -1.34
C GLN A 123 11.82 -7.95 -2.32
N CYS A 124 11.32 -6.84 -2.88
CA CYS A 124 10.24 -6.89 -3.87
C CYS A 124 10.66 -7.59 -5.15
N LEU A 125 11.92 -7.46 -5.57
CA LEU A 125 12.45 -8.17 -6.72
C LEU A 125 12.47 -9.67 -6.48
N TRP A 126 12.84 -10.11 -5.27
CA TRP A 126 12.82 -11.52 -4.91
C TRP A 126 11.40 -12.11 -4.94
N ILE A 127 10.42 -11.41 -4.36
CA ILE A 127 9.00 -11.82 -4.41
C ILE A 127 8.53 -11.92 -5.86
N LEU A 128 8.75 -10.86 -6.64
CA LEU A 128 8.33 -10.77 -8.03
C LEU A 128 8.87 -11.93 -8.89
N GLU A 129 10.17 -12.19 -8.80
CA GLU A 129 10.83 -13.26 -9.58
C GLU A 129 10.41 -14.65 -9.12
N ALA A 130 10.26 -14.86 -7.81
CA ALA A 130 9.81 -16.12 -7.25
C ALA A 130 8.40 -16.47 -7.76
N THR A 131 7.46 -15.52 -7.71
CA THR A 131 6.10 -15.74 -8.22
C THR A 131 6.10 -16.04 -9.73
N MET A 132 6.92 -15.36 -10.52
CA MET A 132 6.98 -15.59 -11.96
C MET A 132 7.53 -16.98 -12.31
N GLU A 133 8.54 -17.47 -11.59
CA GLU A 133 9.03 -18.84 -11.78
C GLU A 133 8.02 -19.89 -11.31
N GLU A 134 7.29 -19.65 -10.21
CA GLU A 134 6.18 -20.52 -9.80
C GLU A 134 5.07 -20.59 -10.86
N LEU A 135 4.66 -19.44 -11.39
CA LEU A 135 3.64 -19.35 -12.43
C LEU A 135 4.05 -20.10 -13.69
N LYS A 136 5.31 -19.99 -14.09
CA LYS A 136 5.88 -20.71 -15.24
C LYS A 136 5.95 -22.21 -14.99
N ALA A 137 6.33 -22.64 -13.79
CA ALA A 137 6.36 -24.05 -13.42
C ALA A 137 4.95 -24.68 -13.40
N GLU A 138 3.93 -23.95 -12.93
CA GLU A 138 2.53 -24.38 -12.97
C GLU A 138 2.03 -24.53 -14.41
N LYS A 139 2.28 -23.54 -15.28
CA LYS A 139 1.95 -23.63 -16.72
C LYS A 139 2.59 -24.85 -17.39
N ALA A 140 3.86 -25.13 -17.08
CA ALA A 140 4.56 -26.29 -17.61
C ALA A 140 4.00 -27.63 -17.10
N ARG A 141 3.45 -27.67 -15.87
CA ARG A 141 2.76 -28.85 -15.33
C ARG A 141 1.41 -29.07 -15.99
N GLN A 142 0.65 -28.02 -16.28
CA GLN A 142 -0.67 -28.10 -16.93
C GLN A 142 -0.60 -28.45 -18.42
N ALA A 143 0.54 -28.19 -19.08
CA ALA A 143 0.75 -28.52 -20.49
C ALA A 143 1.16 -29.99 -20.73
N LYS A 144 1.33 -30.80 -19.68
CA LYS A 144 1.62 -32.24 -19.74
C LYS A 144 0.34 -33.05 -19.61
#